data_AF-A0A6B2TI72-F1
#
_entry.id   AF-A0A6B2TI72-F1
#
_cell.length_a   1.000
_cell.length_b   1.000
_cell.length_c   1.000
_cell.angle_alpha   90.00
_cell.angle_beta   90.00
_cell.angle_gamma   90.00
#
_symmetry.space_group_name_H-M   'P 1'
#
loop_
_entity.id
_entity.type
_entity.pdbx_description
1 polymer ?
#
loop_
_entity_poly.entity_id
_entity_poly.type
_entity_poly.pdbx_seq_one_letter_code
_entity_poly.pdbx_strand_id
1 'polypeptide(L)'
;MADTGQHQQSHERYMGGSPEAERRIFERLTKELIKVQEKNRRAARAADIGRVQHEKAALGVENARLRFHDDLPDTLRCGFAQPGAQYPATVRLSNAGGIRQADGA
;
A
#
# COMPACT_ATOMS: atom_id res chain seq x y z
N MET A 1 24.52 19.60 -17.48
CA MET A 1 25.32 19.03 -16.37
C MET A 1 24.40 18.08 -15.62
N ALA A 2 24.54 16.78 -15.90
CA ALA A 2 23.71 15.77 -15.27
C ALA A 2 24.23 15.53 -13.86
N ASP A 3 23.42 15.86 -12.87
CA ASP A 3 23.60 15.45 -11.49
C ASP A 3 23.43 13.93 -11.43
N THR A 4 24.53 13.21 -11.59
CA THR A 4 24.62 11.77 -11.26
C THR A 4 24.51 11.65 -9.75
N GLY A 5 23.28 11.77 -9.25
CA GLY A 5 22.93 11.44 -7.89
C GLY A 5 23.38 10.02 -7.62
N GLN A 6 24.45 9.88 -6.84
CA GLN A 6 24.87 8.60 -6.30
C GLN A 6 23.75 8.14 -5.36
N HIS A 7 22.82 7.32 -5.89
CA HIS A 7 21.93 6.55 -5.04
C HIS A 7 22.83 5.64 -4.20
N GLN A 8 23.05 6.05 -2.96
CA GLN A 8 23.75 5.27 -1.97
C GLN A 8 23.02 3.93 -1.89
N GLN A 9 23.63 2.89 -2.45
CA GLN A 9 23.08 1.54 -2.40
C GLN A 9 23.15 1.08 -0.94
N SER A 10 22.16 1.46 -0.14
CA SER A 10 21.91 0.80 1.14
C SER A 10 21.40 -0.58 0.78
N HIS A 11 22.29 -1.57 0.77
CA HIS A 11 21.87 -2.96 0.71
C HIS A 11 20.86 -3.19 1.83
N GLU A 12 19.67 -3.68 1.48
CA GLU A 12 18.65 -4.04 2.46
C GLU A 12 19.29 -4.97 3.50
N ARG A 13 19.20 -4.59 4.78
CA ARG A 13 19.79 -5.36 5.87
C ARG A 13 18.69 -6.15 6.55
N TYR A 14 18.82 -7.47 6.55
CA TYR A 14 17.93 -8.34 7.30
C TYR A 14 17.87 -7.93 8.77
N MET A 15 16.66 -7.71 9.27
CA MET A 15 16.42 -7.46 10.67
C MET A 15 16.82 -8.69 11.50
N GLY A 16 17.73 -8.51 12.47
CA GLY A 16 18.31 -9.63 13.22
C GLY A 16 19.53 -10.27 12.55
N GLY A 17 20.02 -9.73 11.43
CA GLY A 17 21.33 -10.04 10.85
C GLY A 17 21.40 -11.26 9.94
N SER A 18 20.31 -12.01 9.78
CA SER A 18 20.20 -13.09 8.80
C SER A 18 18.76 -13.25 8.28
N PRO A 19 18.56 -13.84 7.09
CA PRO A 19 17.23 -14.15 6.57
C PRO A 19 16.38 -14.99 7.54
N GLU A 20 16.98 -15.95 8.24
CA GLU A 20 16.28 -16.83 9.17
C GLU A 20 15.83 -16.09 10.43
N ALA A 21 16.66 -15.16 10.92
CA ALA A 21 16.32 -14.32 12.05
C ALA A 21 15.14 -13.40 11.71
N GLU A 22 15.16 -12.77 10.55
CA GLU A 22 14.08 -11.92 10.07
C GLU A 22 12.78 -12.73 9.86
N ARG A 23 12.88 -13.91 9.23
CA ARG A 23 11.74 -14.83 9.03
C ARG A 23 11.04 -15.17 10.34
N ARG A 24 11.79 -15.46 11.41
CA ARG A 24 11.21 -15.74 12.75
C ARG A 24 10.49 -14.51 13.33
N ILE A 25 10.98 -13.30 13.05
CA ILE A 25 10.31 -12.06 13.45
C ILE A 25 8.99 -11.92 12.68
N PHE A 26 8.99 -12.14 11.36
CA PHE A 26 7.77 -12.14 10.55
C PHE A 26 6.76 -13.18 11.03
N GLU A 27 7.17 -14.42 11.30
CA GLU A 27 6.26 -15.47 11.79
C GLU A 27 5.55 -15.06 13.09
N ARG A 28 6.27 -14.43 14.02
CA ARG A 28 5.69 -13.91 15.25
C ARG A 28 4.70 -12.79 14.95
N LEU A 29 5.08 -11.81 14.14
CA LEU A 29 4.22 -10.67 13.80
C LEU A 29 2.96 -11.11 13.06
N THR A 30 3.06 -12.06 12.14
CA THR A 30 1.93 -12.64 11.42
C THR A 30 0.91 -13.27 12.38
N LYS A 31 1.36 -14.01 13.40
CA LYS A 31 0.44 -14.59 14.40
C LYS A 31 -0.30 -13.50 15.17
N GLU A 32 0.37 -12.42 15.54
CA GLU A 32 -0.26 -11.30 16.23
C GLU A 32 -1.24 -10.53 15.33
N LEU A 33 -0.89 -10.32 14.06
CA LEU A 33 -1.77 -9.68 13.08
C LEU A 33 -3.06 -10.48 12.87
N ILE A 34 -2.96 -11.80 12.72
CA ILE A 34 -4.14 -12.68 12.57
C ILE A 34 -5.05 -12.60 13.80
N LYS A 35 -4.49 -12.58 15.02
CA LYS A 35 -5.29 -12.42 16.25
C LYS A 35 -6.05 -11.10 16.26
N VAL A 36 -5.42 -10.00 15.86
CA VAL A 36 -6.06 -8.68 15.77
C VAL A 36 -7.18 -8.69 14.74
N GLN A 37 -6.93 -9.26 13.55
CA GLN A 37 -7.92 -9.37 12.50
C GLN A 37 -9.15 -10.21 12.90
N GLU A 38 -8.92 -11.35 13.58
CA GLU A 38 -10.00 -12.18 14.12
C GLU A 38 -10.81 -11.43 15.20
N LYS A 39 -10.14 -10.68 16.08
CA LYS A 39 -10.81 -9.84 17.07
C LYS A 39 -11.68 -8.79 16.38
N ASN A 40 -11.17 -8.12 15.35
CA ASN A 40 -11.90 -7.10 14.59
C ASN A 40 -13.11 -7.68 13.87
N ARG A 41 -12.95 -8.84 13.19
CA ARG A 41 -14.05 -9.56 12.53
C ARG A 41 -15.18 -9.86 13.50
N ARG A 42 -14.86 -10.42 14.67
CA ARG A 42 -15.85 -10.73 15.71
C ARG A 42 -16.53 -9.48 16.25
N ALA A 43 -15.77 -8.42 16.55
CA ALA A 43 -16.32 -7.17 17.06
C ALA A 43 -17.27 -6.50 16.04
N ALA A 44 -16.93 -6.56 14.76
CA ALA A 44 -17.75 -6.04 13.66
C ALA A 44 -18.90 -6.98 13.26
N ARG A 45 -18.97 -8.19 13.82
CA ARG A 45 -19.88 -9.27 13.40
C ARG A 45 -19.82 -9.54 11.88
N ALA A 46 -18.62 -9.42 11.31
CA ALA A 46 -18.39 -9.64 9.89
C ALA A 46 -18.31 -11.13 9.56
N ALA A 47 -18.78 -11.50 8.37
CA ALA A 47 -18.67 -12.86 7.86
C ALA A 47 -17.20 -13.28 7.72
N ASP A 48 -16.38 -12.40 7.16
CA ASP A 48 -14.97 -12.67 6.83
C ASP A 48 -14.00 -11.68 7.47
N ILE A 49 -12.72 -12.06 7.48
CA ILE A 49 -11.62 -11.19 7.87
C ILE A 49 -11.45 -10.10 6.82
N GLY A 50 -11.50 -8.84 7.28
CA GLY A 50 -11.21 -7.66 6.48
C GLY A 50 -9.72 -7.40 6.25
N ARG A 51 -9.40 -6.34 5.51
CA ARG A 51 -8.02 -5.87 5.32
C ARG A 51 -7.40 -5.49 6.68
N VAL A 52 -6.11 -5.78 6.85
CA VAL A 52 -5.34 -5.42 8.06
C VAL A 52 -5.37 -3.91 8.33
N GLN A 53 -5.30 -3.12 7.25
CA GLN A 53 -5.44 -1.67 7.21
C GLN A 53 -6.31 -1.33 6.00
N HIS A 54 -6.85 -0.12 5.95
CA HIS A 54 -7.74 0.29 4.86
C HIS A 54 -9.00 -0.56 4.75
N GLU A 55 -9.51 -1.07 5.88
CA GLU A 55 -10.67 -1.96 5.90
C GLU A 55 -11.91 -1.26 5.35
N LYS A 56 -12.22 -0.07 5.86
CA LYS A 56 -13.35 0.71 5.35
C LYS A 56 -12.96 1.51 4.12
N ALA A 57 -13.65 1.25 3.01
CA ALA A 57 -13.70 2.19 1.89
C ALA A 57 -14.63 3.36 2.23
N ALA A 58 -14.15 4.58 2.06
CA ALA A 58 -14.98 5.78 2.02
C ALA A 58 -15.61 5.97 0.63
N LEU A 59 -14.90 5.57 -0.43
CA LEU A 59 -15.35 5.68 -1.81
C LEU A 59 -14.76 4.54 -2.66
N GLY A 60 -15.55 4.01 -3.59
CA GLY A 60 -15.12 3.10 -4.64
C GLY A 60 -15.76 3.49 -5.97
N VAL A 61 -14.96 3.77 -7.00
CA VAL A 61 -15.43 4.15 -8.34
C VAL A 61 -14.61 3.45 -9.42
N GLU A 62 -15.27 3.01 -10.49
CA GLU A 62 -14.66 2.27 -11.60
C GLU A 62 -14.51 3.10 -12.88
N ASN A 63 -15.07 4.32 -12.89
CA ASN A 63 -15.11 5.22 -14.02
C ASN A 63 -14.04 6.34 -13.94
N ALA A 64 -12.94 6.11 -13.21
CA ALA A 64 -11.86 7.08 -13.11
C ALA A 64 -10.87 6.96 -14.29
N ARG A 65 -10.05 7.99 -14.46
CA ARG A 65 -8.94 7.99 -15.43
C ARG A 65 -7.64 8.41 -14.75
N LEU A 66 -6.59 7.65 -14.99
CA LEU A 66 -5.21 8.08 -14.73
C LEU A 66 -4.72 8.85 -15.97
N ARG A 67 -4.24 10.08 -15.80
CA ARG A 67 -3.58 10.87 -16.85
C ARG A 67 -2.21 11.31 -16.35
N PHE A 68 -1.17 11.06 -17.14
CA PHE A 68 0.14 11.68 -16.93
C PHE A 68 0.13 13.11 -17.45
N HIS A 69 0.77 14.03 -16.71
CA HIS A 69 0.91 15.42 -17.14
C HIS A 69 1.65 15.50 -18.48
N ASP A 70 1.29 16.47 -19.32
CA ASP A 70 1.94 16.66 -20.63
C ASP A 70 3.42 17.07 -20.46
N ASP A 71 3.76 17.66 -19.32
CA ASP A 71 5.15 17.99 -18.93
C ASP A 71 5.79 16.94 -18.00
N LEU A 72 5.43 15.65 -18.14
CA LEU A 72 6.04 14.58 -17.33
C LEU A 72 7.58 14.63 -17.45
N PRO A 73 8.34 14.77 -16.36
CA PRO A 73 9.81 14.84 -16.41
C PRO A 73 10.43 13.60 -17.03
N ASP A 74 11.51 13.76 -17.81
CA ASP A 74 12.18 12.65 -18.52
C ASP A 74 12.57 11.49 -17.60
N THR A 75 12.97 11.77 -16.36
CA THR A 75 13.34 10.77 -15.36
C THR A 75 12.17 9.89 -14.91
N LEU A 76 10.93 10.34 -15.12
CA LEU A 76 9.70 9.61 -14.80
C LEU A 76 9.06 8.97 -16.03
N ARG A 77 9.65 9.17 -17.22
CA ARG A 77 9.17 8.56 -18.48
C ARG A 77 9.65 7.12 -18.58
N CYS A 78 8.86 6.17 -18.10
CA CYS A 78 9.20 4.75 -18.19
C CYS A 78 7.97 3.88 -18.51
N GLY A 79 8.09 3.00 -19.50
CA GLY A 79 7.01 2.11 -19.92
C GLY A 79 5.72 2.86 -20.25
N PHE A 80 4.67 2.63 -19.46
CA PHE A 80 3.34 3.24 -19.62
C PHE A 80 3.27 4.70 -19.14
N ALA A 81 4.27 5.18 -18.41
CA ALA A 81 4.35 6.57 -17.99
C ALA A 81 4.91 7.41 -19.14
N GLN A 82 4.03 7.85 -20.04
CA GLN A 82 4.35 8.76 -21.14
C GLN A 82 3.59 10.07 -20.98
N PRO A 83 4.16 11.22 -21.40
CA PRO A 83 3.46 12.51 -21.39
C PRO A 83 2.07 12.41 -22.04
N GLY A 84 1.04 12.91 -21.33
CA GLY A 84 -0.34 12.93 -21.82
C GLY A 84 -1.06 11.57 -21.91
N ALA A 85 -0.39 10.46 -21.62
CA ALA A 85 -1.01 9.13 -21.67
C ALA A 85 -2.16 9.00 -20.68
N GLN A 86 -3.21 8.28 -21.09
CA GLN A 86 -4.44 8.09 -20.32
C GLN A 86 -4.86 6.62 -20.23
N TYR A 87 -5.30 6.21 -19.04
CA TYR A 87 -5.73 4.84 -18.76
C TYR A 87 -7.03 4.82 -17.94
N PRO A 88 -7.93 3.85 -18.19
CA PRO A 88 -9.05 3.59 -17.28
C PRO A 88 -8.51 3.16 -15.91
N ALA A 89 -9.16 3.59 -14.83
CA ALA A 89 -8.73 3.29 -13.48
C ALA A 89 -9.93 3.05 -12.54
N THR A 90 -9.72 2.17 -11.58
CA THR A 90 -10.61 1.99 -10.41
C THR A 90 -9.96 2.66 -9.21
N VAL A 91 -10.70 3.53 -8.52
CA VAL A 91 -10.22 4.25 -7.34
C VAL A 91 -10.96 3.76 -6.10
N ARG A 92 -10.20 3.45 -5.05
CA ARG A 92 -10.74 3.16 -3.72
C ARG A 92 -10.07 4.07 -2.68
N LEU A 93 -10.86 4.96 -2.09
CA LEU A 93 -10.41 5.81 -0.98
C LEU A 93 -10.83 5.16 0.34
N SER A 94 -9.97 5.23 1.36
CA SER A 94 -10.18 4.57 2.65
C SER A 94 -9.39 5.26 3.74
N ASN A 95 -9.85 5.12 5.00
CA ASN A 95 -9.02 5.47 6.15
C ASN A 95 -7.92 4.40 6.35
N ALA A 96 -6.92 4.66 7.19
CA ALA A 96 -5.83 3.70 7.42
C ALA A 96 -6.19 2.58 8.43
N GLY A 97 -7.39 2.61 9.00
CA GLY A 97 -7.80 1.71 10.08
C GLY A 97 -7.99 0.25 9.63
N GLY A 98 -7.64 -0.68 10.52
CA GLY A 98 -8.00 -2.10 10.41
C GLY A 98 -9.42 -2.41 10.90
N ILE A 99 -10.18 -1.38 11.25
CA ILE A 99 -11.58 -1.43 11.65
C ILE A 99 -12.37 -0.37 10.90
N ARG A 100 -13.68 -0.56 10.80
CA ARG A 100 -14.57 0.42 10.17
C ARG A 100 -14.82 1.58 11.15
N GLN A 101 -14.51 2.80 10.72
CA GLN A 101 -14.65 4.03 11.51
C GLN A 101 -15.38 5.11 10.70
N ALA A 102 -15.88 6.15 11.36
CA ALA A 102 -16.42 7.32 10.68
C ALA A 102 -15.33 8.03 9.85
N ASP A 103 -15.72 8.74 8.79
CA ASP A 103 -14.74 9.41 7.90
C ASP A 103 -14.30 10.80 8.43
N GLY A 104 -15.11 11.44 9.27
CA GLY A 104 -14.86 12.80 9.78
C GLY A 104 -14.59 12.88 11.27
N ALA A 105 -13.93 11.86 11.85
CA ALA A 105 -13.55 11.84 13.26
C ALA A 105 -12.31 12.71 13.51
#